data_AF-A0A5A8A4D1-F1
#
_entry.id   AF-A0A5A8A4D1-F1
#
_cell.length_a   1.000
_cell.length_b   1.000
_cell.length_c   1.000
_cell.angle_alpha   90.00
_cell.angle_beta   90.00
_cell.angle_gamma   90.00
#
_symmetry.space_group_name_H-M   'P 1'
#
loop_
_entity.id
_entity.type
_entity.pdbx_description
1 polymer ?
#
loop_
_entity_poly.entity_id
_entity_poly.type
_entity_poly.pdbx_seq_one_letter_code
_entity_poly.pdbx_strand_id
1 'polypeptide(L)'
;MSNFDHILNWKLLPGSHRFPGPDGGTCINEAAIVACGFPYQRVGSIKAMPACFSRPICGLAMQLNDNATETQRQRLLPFVTRLACVDTPKVERERERYIDDHLKQSDAFTIEFPFDQGLAALEGALAIGRQADPLGVDEAASRLDAARGPVERVRKRSGFLSAKVKGWLGLSQALESAE
;
A
#
# COMPACT_ATOMS: atom_id res chain seq x y z
N MET A 1 -22.20 -2.76 -2.66
CA MET A 1 -20.79 -2.56 -2.22
C MET A 1 -19.94 -3.60 -2.94
N SER A 2 -19.75 -3.39 -4.24
CA SER A 2 -19.43 -4.46 -5.19
C SER A 2 -18.26 -4.04 -6.06
N ASN A 3 -17.32 -4.96 -6.23
CA ASN A 3 -16.19 -4.98 -7.18
C ASN A 3 -14.81 -4.46 -6.74
N PHE A 4 -14.68 -3.64 -5.70
CA PHE A 4 -13.36 -3.15 -5.28
C PHE A 4 -12.62 -4.10 -4.32
N ASP A 5 -13.34 -4.89 -3.51
CA ASP A 5 -12.74 -5.73 -2.45
C ASP A 5 -11.88 -6.89 -2.98
N HIS A 6 -12.01 -7.25 -4.26
CA HIS A 6 -11.33 -8.39 -4.87
C HIS A 6 -10.43 -8.03 -6.05
N ILE A 7 -10.48 -6.80 -6.59
CA ILE A 7 -9.62 -6.43 -7.72
C ILE A 7 -8.17 -6.18 -7.29
N LEU A 8 -7.87 -6.03 -6.00
CA LEU A 8 -6.50 -5.89 -5.53
C LEU A 8 -6.26 -6.83 -4.35
N ASN A 9 -5.56 -7.95 -4.57
CA ASN A 9 -4.86 -8.69 -3.50
C ASN A 9 -3.69 -7.83 -2.93
N TRP A 10 -3.82 -6.51 -2.92
CA TRP A 10 -2.81 -5.53 -2.53
C TRP A 10 -3.22 -5.00 -1.17
N LYS A 11 -2.37 -5.20 -0.19
CA LYS A 11 -2.67 -4.81 1.18
C LYS A 11 -2.07 -3.44 1.45
N LEU A 12 -2.88 -2.46 1.85
CA LEU A 12 -2.28 -1.21 2.31
C LEU A 12 -1.60 -1.43 3.67
N LEU A 13 -0.42 -0.86 3.87
CA LEU A 13 0.40 -0.97 5.09
C LEU A 13 0.77 0.42 5.64
N PRO A 14 1.03 0.56 6.96
CA PRO A 14 1.47 1.82 7.57
C PRO A 14 2.91 2.17 7.20
N GLY A 15 3.15 3.46 7.01
CA GLY A 15 4.49 4.00 6.79
C GLY A 15 5.06 3.68 5.41
N SER A 16 6.34 3.98 5.23
CA SER A 16 7.01 3.87 3.93
C SER A 16 7.79 2.55 3.80
N HIS A 17 7.75 1.95 2.62
CA HIS A 17 8.33 0.63 2.38
C HIS A 17 9.50 0.73 1.42
N ARG A 18 10.51 -0.14 1.56
CA ARG A 18 11.60 -0.23 0.56
C ARG A 18 11.21 -1.07 -0.64
N PHE A 19 10.19 -1.92 -0.46
CA PHE A 19 9.73 -2.88 -1.43
C PHE A 19 8.31 -3.33 -1.07
N PRO A 20 7.40 -3.57 -2.04
CA PRO A 20 6.05 -4.08 -1.76
C PRO A 20 6.00 -5.47 -1.13
N GLY A 21 7.05 -6.28 -1.29
CA GLY A 21 7.03 -7.67 -0.85
C GLY A 21 6.18 -8.59 -1.74
N PRO A 22 6.08 -9.88 -1.41
CA PRO A 22 5.33 -10.87 -2.20
C PRO A 22 3.81 -10.64 -2.14
N ASP A 23 3.32 -10.08 -1.03
CA ASP A 23 1.89 -9.80 -0.84
C ASP A 23 1.47 -8.44 -1.41
N GLY A 24 2.41 -7.68 -2.00
CA GLY A 24 2.10 -6.34 -2.53
C GLY A 24 1.65 -5.38 -1.43
N GLY A 25 2.35 -5.35 -0.30
CA GLY A 25 2.06 -4.51 0.84
C GLY A 25 2.79 -3.17 0.81
N THR A 26 2.09 -2.04 0.67
CA THR A 26 2.70 -0.69 0.69
C THR A 26 1.76 0.36 1.26
N CYS A 27 2.22 1.60 1.48
CA CYS A 27 1.25 2.68 1.77
C CYS A 27 0.43 3.05 0.53
N ILE A 28 -0.65 3.81 0.74
CA ILE A 28 -1.54 4.26 -0.34
C ILE A 28 -0.83 5.06 -1.43
N ASN A 29 0.11 5.92 -1.07
CA ASN A 29 0.83 6.76 -2.04
C ASN A 29 1.79 5.95 -2.91
N GLU A 30 2.46 4.96 -2.32
CA GLU A 30 3.29 3.99 -3.03
C GLU A 30 2.46 3.13 -3.99
N ALA A 31 1.27 2.67 -3.55
CA ALA A 31 0.33 1.96 -4.39
C ALA A 31 -0.15 2.83 -5.55
N ALA A 32 -0.47 4.10 -5.30
CA ALA A 32 -0.95 5.03 -6.31
C ALA A 32 0.08 5.34 -7.40
N ILE A 33 1.37 5.44 -7.04
CA ILE A 33 2.48 5.56 -8.00
C ILE A 33 2.47 4.37 -8.97
N VAL A 34 2.46 3.15 -8.43
CA VAL A 34 2.46 1.92 -9.23
C VAL A 34 1.20 1.82 -10.09
N ALA A 35 0.03 2.05 -9.49
CA ALA A 35 -1.24 2.02 -10.20
C ALA A 35 -1.25 3.01 -11.38
N CYS A 36 -0.64 4.19 -11.23
CA CYS A 36 -0.51 5.17 -12.31
C CYS A 36 0.57 4.83 -13.36
N GLY A 37 1.24 3.68 -13.24
CA GLY A 37 2.23 3.20 -14.21
C GLY A 37 3.64 3.74 -13.99
N PHE A 38 3.90 4.40 -12.86
CA PHE A 38 5.25 4.81 -12.50
C PHE A 38 6.03 3.64 -11.88
N PRO A 39 7.37 3.62 -12.00
CA PRO A 39 8.20 2.69 -11.26
C PRO A 39 7.94 2.83 -9.75
N TYR A 40 7.94 1.70 -9.04
CA TYR A 40 7.85 1.71 -7.59
C TYR A 40 8.96 2.59 -6.99
N GLN A 41 8.58 3.44 -6.05
CA GLN A 41 9.50 4.21 -5.22
C GLN A 41 8.94 4.31 -3.80
N ARG A 42 9.83 4.34 -2.82
CA ARG A 42 9.49 4.60 -1.42
C ARG A 42 9.01 6.04 -1.25
N VAL A 43 7.90 6.24 -0.55
CA VAL A 43 7.37 7.59 -0.28
C VAL A 43 7.40 7.89 1.22
N GLY A 44 8.44 8.62 1.65
CA GLY A 44 8.51 9.16 3.03
C GLY A 44 7.96 10.58 3.19
N SER A 45 7.65 11.25 2.08
CA SER A 45 7.09 12.61 2.07
C SER A 45 6.33 12.84 0.78
N ILE A 46 5.21 13.57 0.84
CA ILE A 46 4.44 13.96 -0.34
C ILE A 46 5.22 14.79 -1.35
N LYS A 47 6.34 15.42 -0.93
CA LYS A 47 7.24 16.14 -1.84
C LYS A 47 7.88 15.22 -2.89
N ALA A 48 8.01 13.93 -2.59
CA ALA A 48 8.58 12.93 -3.49
C ALA A 48 7.58 12.37 -4.51
N MET A 49 6.29 12.70 -4.40
CA MET A 49 5.27 12.21 -5.33
C MET A 49 5.52 12.73 -6.76
N PRO A 50 5.14 12.01 -7.83
CA PRO A 50 5.24 12.54 -9.19
C PRO A 50 4.40 13.82 -9.38
N ALA A 51 4.74 14.64 -10.37
CA ALA A 51 4.14 15.97 -10.54
C ALA A 51 2.63 15.93 -10.82
N CYS A 52 2.11 14.83 -11.39
CA CYS A 52 0.67 14.66 -11.66
C CYS A 52 -0.19 14.39 -10.42
N PHE A 53 0.42 14.24 -9.23
CA PHE A 53 -0.28 13.95 -7.98
C PHE A 53 -0.55 15.21 -7.16
N SER A 54 -1.80 15.39 -6.74
CA SER A 54 -2.21 16.51 -5.89
C SER A 54 -1.57 16.39 -4.50
N ARG A 55 -0.87 17.44 -4.07
CA ARG A 55 -0.13 17.43 -2.79
C ARG A 55 -1.05 17.42 -1.57
N PRO A 56 -2.10 18.27 -1.49
CA PRO A 56 -3.06 18.23 -0.38
C PRO A 56 -3.74 16.85 -0.25
N ILE A 57 -4.18 16.28 -1.39
CA ILE A 57 -4.85 14.97 -1.42
C ILE A 57 -3.90 13.85 -0.95
N CYS A 58 -2.67 13.80 -1.49
CA CYS A 58 -1.68 12.80 -1.08
C CYS A 58 -1.26 12.97 0.39
N GLY A 59 -1.31 14.19 0.93
CA GLY A 59 -1.01 14.51 2.32
C GLY A 59 -2.05 13.90 3.26
N LEU A 60 -3.32 14.20 3.02
CA LEU A 60 -4.41 13.63 3.80
C LEU A 60 -4.48 12.10 3.66
N ALA A 61 -4.29 11.57 2.45
CA ALA A 61 -4.26 10.13 2.22
C ALA A 61 -3.12 9.44 3.01
N MET A 62 -1.93 10.04 3.07
CA MET A 62 -0.80 9.53 3.86
C MET A 62 -1.13 9.50 5.36
N GLN A 63 -1.70 10.59 5.89
CA GLN A 63 -2.08 10.68 7.30
C GLN A 63 -3.17 9.67 7.67
N LEU A 64 -4.21 9.57 6.83
CA LEU A 64 -5.28 8.58 6.99
C LEU A 64 -4.75 7.16 6.96
N ASN A 65 -3.85 6.86 6.02
CA ASN A 65 -3.18 5.58 5.98
C ASN A 65 -2.47 5.36 7.32
N ASP A 66 -1.48 6.18 7.67
CA ASP A 66 -0.58 5.86 8.78
C ASP A 66 -1.28 5.75 10.13
N ASN A 67 -2.34 6.53 10.38
CA ASN A 67 -3.09 6.51 11.64
C ASN A 67 -4.23 5.47 11.70
N ALA A 68 -4.59 4.82 10.59
CA ALA A 68 -5.71 3.88 10.55
C ALA A 68 -5.41 2.52 11.21
N THR A 69 -6.44 1.89 11.78
CA THR A 69 -6.41 0.44 12.00
C THR A 69 -6.28 -0.33 10.68
N GLU A 70 -5.89 -1.60 10.76
CA GLU A 70 -5.77 -2.47 9.59
C GLU A 70 -7.05 -2.47 8.73
N THR A 71 -8.22 -2.68 9.35
CA THR A 71 -9.51 -2.70 8.64
C THR A 71 -9.88 -1.34 8.04
N GLN A 72 -9.65 -0.25 8.76
CA GLN A 72 -9.91 1.10 8.25
C GLN A 72 -9.02 1.42 7.05
N ARG A 73 -7.74 1.06 7.11
CA ARG A 73 -6.76 1.32 6.08
C ARG A 73 -7.16 0.72 4.74
N GLN A 74 -7.71 -0.49 4.72
CA GLN A 74 -8.13 -1.12 3.46
C GLN A 74 -9.30 -0.39 2.78
N ARG A 75 -10.08 0.43 3.52
CA ARG A 75 -11.12 1.31 2.94
C ARG A 75 -10.54 2.42 2.06
N LEU A 76 -9.22 2.63 2.06
CA LEU A 76 -8.53 3.58 1.21
C LEU A 76 -8.20 3.04 -0.19
N LEU A 77 -8.35 1.73 -0.44
CA LEU A 77 -8.07 1.12 -1.76
C LEU A 77 -8.80 1.79 -2.94
N PRO A 78 -10.10 2.18 -2.84
CA PRO A 78 -10.80 2.87 -3.92
C PRO A 78 -10.21 4.23 -4.31
N PHE A 79 -9.32 4.80 -3.49
CA PHE A 79 -8.68 6.10 -3.72
C PHE A 79 -7.35 5.99 -4.46
N VAL A 80 -6.75 4.80 -4.56
CA VAL A 80 -5.43 4.56 -5.16
C VAL A 80 -5.31 5.13 -6.56
N THR A 81 -6.34 4.97 -7.40
CA THR A 81 -6.36 5.46 -8.79
C THR A 81 -6.77 6.94 -8.90
N ARG A 82 -7.18 7.57 -7.79
CA ARG A 82 -7.74 8.93 -7.76
C ARG A 82 -6.73 10.00 -7.34
N LEU A 83 -5.56 9.61 -6.82
CA LEU A 83 -4.58 10.57 -6.27
C LEU A 83 -3.81 11.36 -7.35
N ALA A 84 -3.75 10.87 -8.59
CA ALA A 84 -3.12 11.52 -9.73
C ALA A 84 -4.00 12.62 -10.37
N CYS A 85 -4.44 13.55 -9.54
CA CYS A 85 -5.45 14.55 -9.87
C CYS A 85 -4.97 15.99 -9.69
N VAL A 86 -3.65 16.26 -9.80
CA VAL A 86 -3.14 17.64 -9.67
C VAL A 86 -3.89 18.59 -10.61
N ASP A 87 -4.15 19.80 -10.12
CA ASP A 87 -4.81 20.86 -10.86
C ASP A 87 -4.02 22.17 -10.72
N THR A 88 -4.62 23.29 -11.10
CA THR A 88 -4.06 24.63 -10.97
C THR A 88 -3.73 24.94 -9.51
N PRO A 89 -2.73 25.82 -9.26
CA PRO A 89 -2.39 26.25 -7.91
C PRO A 89 -3.55 26.86 -7.12
N LYS A 90 -4.59 27.38 -7.79
CA LYS A 90 -5.80 27.91 -7.15
C LYS A 90 -6.67 26.78 -6.59
N VAL A 91 -6.90 25.72 -7.38
CA VAL A 91 -7.65 24.54 -6.97
C VAL A 91 -6.91 23.78 -5.87
N GLU A 92 -5.60 23.63 -5.96
CA GLU A 92 -4.83 22.96 -4.90
C GLU A 92 -4.92 23.71 -3.56
N ARG A 93 -4.89 25.04 -3.57
CA ARG A 93 -5.13 25.86 -2.36
C ARG A 93 -6.56 25.73 -1.82
N GLU A 94 -7.54 25.56 -2.70
CA GLU A 94 -8.93 25.35 -2.31
C GLU A 94 -9.13 23.98 -1.65
N ARG A 95 -8.48 22.94 -2.17
CA ARG A 95 -8.42 21.60 -1.55
C ARG A 95 -7.80 21.66 -0.16
N GLU A 96 -6.66 22.33 -0.01
CA GLU A 96 -5.98 22.49 1.27
C GLU A 96 -6.88 23.19 2.30
N ARG A 97 -7.47 24.34 1.93
CA ARG A 97 -8.43 25.04 2.80
C ARG A 97 -9.64 24.18 3.15
N TYR A 98 -10.21 23.45 2.18
CA TYR A 98 -11.32 22.55 2.43
C TYR A 98 -10.95 21.49 3.48
N ILE A 99 -9.78 20.86 3.32
CA ILE A 99 -9.27 19.86 4.26
C ILE A 99 -9.12 20.48 5.65
N ASP A 100 -8.47 21.64 5.77
CA ASP A 100 -8.28 22.33 7.05
C ASP A 100 -9.60 22.67 7.75
N ASP A 101 -10.56 23.21 7.00
CA ASP A 101 -11.89 23.59 7.52
C ASP A 101 -12.67 22.37 8.05
N HIS A 102 -12.50 21.20 7.42
CA HIS A 102 -13.23 19.98 7.75
C HIS A 102 -12.54 19.13 8.82
N LEU A 103 -11.23 19.28 9.00
CA LEU A 103 -10.45 18.51 9.96
C LEU A 103 -10.04 19.30 11.19
N LYS A 104 -10.52 20.56 11.30
CA LYS A 104 -10.40 21.48 12.45
C LYS A 104 -9.35 21.03 13.43
N GLN A 105 -8.12 21.51 13.24
CA GLN A 105 -6.94 21.21 14.07
C GLN A 105 -7.35 21.00 15.53
N SER A 106 -7.31 19.75 16.00
CA SER A 106 -7.27 19.49 17.43
C SER A 106 -6.01 20.16 17.97
N ASP A 107 -6.17 20.98 19.00
CA ASP A 107 -5.12 21.81 19.57
C ASP A 107 -3.79 21.05 19.73
N ALA A 108 -2.73 21.65 19.17
CA ALA A 108 -1.32 21.43 19.45
C ALA A 108 -0.78 19.98 19.34
N PHE A 109 -0.03 19.76 18.25
CA PHE A 109 0.95 18.68 18.02
C PHE A 109 0.46 17.29 17.58
N THR A 110 -0.85 17.01 17.61
CA THR A 110 -1.38 15.78 17.02
C THR A 110 -2.68 16.09 16.28
N ILE A 111 -2.70 15.80 14.98
CA ILE A 111 -3.94 15.87 14.19
C ILE A 111 -4.70 14.57 14.48
N GLU A 112 -5.52 14.56 15.53
CA GLU A 112 -6.40 13.44 15.84
C GLU A 112 -7.82 13.78 15.40
N PHE A 113 -8.15 13.44 14.15
CA PHE A 113 -9.54 13.38 13.70
C PHE A 113 -9.98 11.91 13.57
N PRO A 114 -11.27 11.60 13.82
CA PRO A 114 -11.83 10.29 13.52
C PRO A 114 -11.60 9.88 12.06
N PHE A 115 -11.24 8.62 11.82
CA PHE A 115 -10.96 8.10 10.47
C PHE A 115 -12.09 8.40 9.48
N ASP A 116 -13.35 8.23 9.87
CA ASP A 116 -14.50 8.47 8.99
C ASP A 116 -14.65 9.94 8.61
N GLN A 117 -14.29 10.87 9.51
CA GLN A 117 -14.26 12.30 9.20
C GLN A 117 -13.15 12.62 8.19
N GLY A 118 -11.96 12.05 8.38
CA GLY A 118 -10.87 12.22 7.41
C GLY A 118 -11.20 11.60 6.05
N LEU A 119 -11.83 10.43 6.01
CA LEU A 119 -12.27 9.79 4.77
C LEU A 119 -13.31 10.65 4.03
N ALA A 120 -14.27 11.23 4.76
CA ALA A 120 -15.24 12.17 4.20
C ALA A 120 -14.56 13.44 3.65
N ALA A 121 -13.58 13.98 4.36
CA ALA A 121 -12.80 15.13 3.90
C ALA A 121 -11.97 14.78 2.64
N LEU A 122 -11.39 13.58 2.55
CA LEU A 122 -10.66 13.12 1.38
C LEU A 122 -11.59 13.03 0.15
N GLU A 123 -12.78 12.46 0.32
CA GLU A 123 -13.79 12.38 -0.74
C GLU A 123 -14.24 13.79 -1.19
N GLY A 124 -14.52 14.68 -0.24
CA GLY A 124 -14.92 16.05 -0.53
C GLY A 124 -13.83 16.86 -1.23
N ALA A 125 -12.58 16.74 -0.80
CA ALA A 125 -11.45 17.42 -1.43
C ALA A 125 -11.18 16.90 -2.85
N LEU A 126 -11.35 15.59 -3.07
CA LEU A 126 -11.26 15.00 -4.41
C LEU A 126 -12.32 15.56 -5.35
N ALA A 127 -13.52 15.88 -4.86
CA ALA A 127 -14.59 16.47 -5.68
C ALA A 127 -14.32 17.92 -6.14
N ILE A 128 -13.29 18.58 -5.59
CA ILE A 128 -12.91 19.94 -5.99
C ILE A 128 -11.98 19.85 -7.21
N GLY A 129 -12.41 20.41 -8.35
CA GLY A 129 -11.59 20.53 -9.55
C GLY A 129 -11.43 19.25 -10.37
N ARG A 130 -10.30 19.13 -11.07
CA ARG A 130 -9.96 18.01 -11.96
C ARG A 130 -9.96 16.69 -11.19
N GLN A 131 -10.65 15.71 -11.77
CA GLN A 131 -10.56 14.32 -11.35
C GLN A 131 -9.38 13.63 -12.04
N ALA A 132 -8.81 12.60 -11.41
CA ALA A 132 -7.84 11.75 -12.08
C ALA A 132 -8.48 11.14 -13.34
N ASP A 133 -7.67 10.94 -14.38
CA ASP A 133 -8.16 10.27 -15.58
C ASP A 133 -8.67 8.88 -15.19
N PRO A 134 -9.78 8.41 -15.78
CA PRO A 134 -10.34 7.11 -15.43
C PRO A 134 -9.35 6.01 -15.83
N LEU A 135 -8.54 5.59 -14.87
CA LEU A 135 -7.74 4.39 -14.98
C LEU A 135 -8.67 3.20 -14.77
N GLY A 136 -8.70 2.28 -15.74
CA GLY A 136 -9.43 1.04 -15.58
C GLY A 136 -8.96 0.30 -14.33
N VAL A 137 -9.91 -0.16 -13.51
CA VAL A 137 -9.59 -0.85 -12.24
C VAL A 137 -8.75 -2.11 -12.51
N ASP A 138 -8.98 -2.78 -13.64
CA ASP A 138 -8.20 -3.93 -14.11
C ASP A 138 -6.76 -3.57 -14.53
N GLU A 139 -6.57 -2.38 -15.10
CA GLU A 139 -5.24 -1.90 -15.49
C GLU A 139 -4.42 -1.53 -14.25
N ALA A 140 -5.05 -0.85 -13.28
CA ALA A 140 -4.43 -0.58 -11.98
C ALA A 140 -4.02 -1.88 -11.28
N ALA A 141 -4.89 -2.90 -11.30
CA ALA A 141 -4.61 -4.20 -10.73
C ALA A 141 -3.44 -4.91 -11.41
N SER A 142 -3.43 -4.92 -12.74
CA SER A 142 -2.34 -5.52 -13.52
C SER A 142 -0.99 -4.88 -13.20
N ARG A 143 -0.95 -3.55 -13.02
CA ARG A 143 0.27 -2.80 -12.66
C ARG A 143 0.73 -3.12 -11.24
N LEU A 144 -0.20 -3.18 -10.30
CA LEU A 144 0.10 -3.54 -8.90
C LEU A 144 0.60 -4.98 -8.81
N ASP A 145 -0.03 -5.93 -9.50
CA ASP A 145 0.42 -7.31 -9.54
C ASP A 145 1.81 -7.47 -10.17
N ALA A 146 2.11 -6.72 -11.23
CA ALA A 146 3.43 -6.72 -11.86
C ALA A 146 4.53 -6.12 -10.95
N ALA A 147 4.16 -5.21 -10.04
CA ALA A 147 5.10 -4.61 -9.08
C ALA A 147 5.36 -5.49 -7.86
N ARG A 148 4.55 -6.54 -7.64
CA ARG A 148 4.88 -7.55 -6.64
C ARG A 148 6.24 -8.16 -7.00
N GLY A 149 7.05 -8.39 -5.98
CA GLY A 149 8.29 -9.10 -6.20
C GLY A 149 8.08 -10.52 -6.67
N PRO A 150 9.12 -11.16 -7.23
CA PRO A 150 9.11 -12.60 -7.31
C PRO A 150 8.76 -13.13 -5.91
N VAL A 151 7.69 -13.91 -5.81
CA VAL A 151 7.47 -14.73 -4.63
C VAL A 151 8.74 -15.55 -4.50
N GLU A 152 9.52 -15.29 -3.46
CA GLU A 152 10.63 -16.17 -3.13
C GLU A 152 9.96 -17.53 -2.87
N ARG A 153 9.96 -18.40 -3.89
CA ARG A 153 9.55 -19.78 -3.70
C ARG A 153 10.52 -20.24 -2.64
N VAL A 154 10.03 -20.41 -1.41
CA VAL A 154 10.78 -21.07 -0.36
C VAL A 154 11.23 -22.37 -1.00
N ARG A 155 12.51 -22.43 -1.42
CA ARG A 155 13.13 -23.70 -1.77
C ARG A 155 13.00 -24.44 -0.47
N LYS A 156 12.05 -25.39 -0.40
CA LYS A 156 12.06 -26.42 0.65
C LYS A 156 13.49 -26.91 0.62
N ARG A 157 14.30 -26.51 1.60
CA ARG A 157 15.55 -27.17 1.88
C ARG A 157 15.10 -28.59 2.19
N SER A 158 15.16 -29.48 1.21
CA SER A 158 15.14 -30.91 1.47
C SER A 158 16.27 -31.10 2.46
N GLY A 159 15.92 -31.31 3.73
CA GLY A 159 16.86 -31.39 4.82
C GLY A 159 17.82 -32.53 4.51
N PHE A 160 18.99 -32.21 3.94
CA PHE A 160 20.10 -33.13 3.93
C PHE A 160 20.67 -33.07 5.34
N LEU A 161 20.14 -33.93 6.20
CA LEU A 161 20.76 -34.22 7.48
C LEU A 161 22.20 -34.65 7.18
N SER A 162 23.16 -33.83 7.60
CA SER A 162 24.58 -34.15 7.53
C SER A 162 24.82 -35.52 8.19
N ALA A 163 25.65 -36.35 7.55
CA ALA A 163 26.02 -37.69 8.01
C ALA A 163 26.50 -37.73 9.48
N LYS A 164 26.95 -36.59 10.03
CA LYS A 164 27.33 -36.46 11.45
C LYS A 164 26.16 -36.62 12.44
N VAL A 165 24.92 -36.34 12.05
CA VAL A 165 23.75 -36.47 12.95
C VAL A 165 23.25 -37.92 13.03
N LYS A 166 23.46 -38.72 11.99
CA LYS A 166 23.06 -40.15 11.98
C LYS A 166 23.89 -41.01 12.94
N GLY A 167 25.14 -40.62 13.21
CA GLY A 167 25.99 -41.32 14.18
C GLY A 167 25.49 -41.21 15.63
N TRP A 168 24.74 -40.17 15.97
CA TRP A 168 24.25 -39.96 17.34
C TRP A 168 22.92 -40.67 17.64
N LEU A 169 22.20 -41.11 16.61
CA LEU A 169 20.87 -41.73 16.72
C LEU A 169 20.89 -43.27 16.62
N GLY A 170 22.06 -43.91 16.68
CA GLY A 170 22.18 -45.35 16.97
C GLY A 170 21.43 -46.30 16.02
N LEU A 171 21.20 -45.92 14.76
CA LEU A 171 20.58 -46.80 13.77
C LEU A 171 21.66 -47.39 12.84
N SER A 172 22.40 -48.36 13.38
CA SER A 172 23.21 -49.28 12.57
C SER A 172 22.30 -50.37 11.99
N GLN A 173 22.19 -50.37 10.66
CA GLN A 173 21.53 -51.40 9.88
C GLN A 173 22.28 -52.73 10.05
N ALA A 174 21.68 -53.66 10.80
CA ALA A 174 22.05 -55.07 10.72
C ALA A 174 21.34 -55.66 9.49
N LEU A 175 22.10 -55.89 8.43
CA LEU A 175 21.65 -56.71 7.31
C LEU A 175 22.85 -57.44 6.73
N GLU A 176 23.21 -58.56 7.34
CA GLU A 176 24.02 -59.62 6.73
C GLU A 176 23.84 -60.88 7.57
N SER A 177 23.07 -61.84 7.04
CA SER A 177 23.24 -63.29 7.18
C SER A 177 21.93 -63.98 6.78
N ALA A 178 21.83 -64.39 5.53
CA ALA A 178 20.97 -65.48 5.09
C ALA A 178 21.78 -66.34 4.11
N GLU A 179 22.45 -67.35 4.67
CA GLU A 179 22.72 -68.63 4.02
C GLU A 179 22.23 -69.72 4.97
#